data_AF-A0A966PNH9-F1
#
_entry.id   AF-A0A966PNH9-F1
#
_cell.length_a   1.000
_cell.length_b   1.000
_cell.length_c   1.000
_cell.angle_alpha   90.00
_cell.angle_beta   90.00
_cell.angle_gamma   90.00
#
_symmetry.space_group_name_H-M   'P 1'
#
loop_
_entity.id
_entity.type
_entity.pdbx_description
1 polymer ?
#
loop_
_entity_poly.entity_id
_entity_poly.type
_entity_poly.pdbx_seq_one_letter_code
_entity_poly.pdbx_strand_id
1 'polypeptide(L)'
;MPVDDLLQHLDRSVSPAHSTAHAARKLSDAGFVEVPFDRLAKDIPTTGFVRDGGLLLAWHGNAGPFRIVGAHTDSPTLRLKPRPDAASSGWKQMAVEVYGGILNNSWLDRDLA
;
A
#
# COMPACT_ATOMS: atom_id res chain seq x y z
N MET A 1 -19.45 5.49 3.67
CA MET A 1 -18.61 5.29 2.48
C MET A 1 -19.44 4.53 1.47
N PRO A 2 -19.82 5.14 0.34
CA PRO A 2 -20.44 4.44 -0.79
C PRO A 2 -19.56 3.28 -1.27
N VAL A 3 -20.16 2.27 -1.88
CA VAL A 3 -19.42 1.13 -2.47
C VAL A 3 -18.42 1.63 -3.53
N ASP A 4 -18.78 2.68 -4.28
CA ASP A 4 -17.94 3.27 -5.31
C ASP A 4 -16.60 3.81 -4.78
N ASP A 5 -16.60 4.40 -3.59
CA ASP A 5 -15.37 4.88 -2.93
C ASP A 5 -14.42 3.72 -2.59
N LEU A 6 -14.99 2.56 -2.22
CA LEU A 6 -14.20 1.35 -1.93
C LEU A 6 -13.63 0.78 -3.23
N LEU A 7 -14.44 0.69 -4.29
CA LEU A 7 -13.98 0.20 -5.59
C LEU A 7 -12.86 1.08 -6.13
N GLN A 8 -13.01 2.40 -6.06
CA GLN A 8 -11.96 3.34 -6.44
C GLN A 8 -10.69 3.16 -5.57
N HIS A 9 -10.85 2.92 -4.27
CA HIS A 9 -9.70 2.65 -3.40
C HIS A 9 -8.95 1.39 -3.86
N LEU A 10 -9.66 0.31 -4.17
CA LEU A 10 -9.08 -0.94 -4.66
C LEU A 10 -8.36 -0.74 -6.00
N ASP A 11 -9.00 -0.08 -6.97
CA ASP A 11 -8.43 0.21 -8.28
C ASP A 11 -7.14 1.05 -8.21
N ARG A 12 -7.03 1.92 -7.19
CA ARG A 12 -5.86 2.76 -6.96
C ARG A 12 -4.79 2.10 -6.08
N SER A 13 -5.04 0.90 -5.55
CA SER A 13 -4.20 0.25 -4.53
C SER A 13 -3.60 -1.08 -5.02
N VAL A 14 -3.09 -1.11 -6.26
CA VAL A 14 -2.52 -2.32 -6.90
C VAL A 14 -1.23 -2.85 -6.25
N SER A 15 -0.62 -2.08 -5.35
CA SER A 15 0.47 -2.54 -4.49
C SER A 15 0.42 -1.81 -3.14
N PRO A 16 1.15 -2.29 -2.10
CA PRO A 16 1.18 -1.61 -0.80
C PRO A 16 1.59 -0.13 -0.92
N ALA A 17 2.55 0.17 -1.79
CA ALA A 17 3.00 1.55 -2.04
C ALA A 17 1.93 2.42 -2.72
N HIS A 18 1.11 1.84 -3.61
CA HIS A 18 -0.02 2.56 -4.20
C HIS A 18 -1.13 2.78 -3.17
N SER A 19 -1.39 1.79 -2.31
CA SER A 19 -2.37 1.91 -1.22
C SER A 19 -2.00 3.05 -0.26
N THR A 20 -0.75 3.10 0.21
CA THR A 20 -0.27 4.19 1.08
C THR A 20 -0.30 5.53 0.36
N ALA A 21 0.11 5.61 -0.91
CA ALA A 21 0.09 6.85 -1.67
C ALA A 21 -1.34 7.38 -1.87
N HIS A 22 -2.31 6.51 -2.16
CA HIS A 22 -3.70 6.91 -2.31
C HIS A 22 -4.32 7.35 -0.96
N ALA A 23 -4.07 6.61 0.12
CA ALA A 23 -4.52 7.00 1.46
C ALA A 23 -3.87 8.32 1.93
N ALA A 24 -2.59 8.54 1.65
CA ALA A 24 -1.89 9.79 1.94
C ALA A 24 -2.51 11.01 1.22
N ARG A 25 -2.95 10.84 -0.03
CA ARG A 25 -3.70 11.89 -0.76
C ARG A 25 -5.00 12.22 -0.03
N LYS A 26 -5.79 11.21 0.33
CA LYS A 26 -7.04 11.42 1.09
C LYS A 26 -6.81 12.12 2.43
N LEU A 27 -5.72 11.80 3.13
CA LEU A 27 -5.34 12.47 4.38
C LEU A 27 -4.94 13.93 4.13
N SER A 28 -4.15 14.18 3.08
CA SER A 28 -3.74 15.54 2.69
C SER A 28 -4.94 16.40 2.29
N ASP A 29 -5.87 15.85 1.50
CA ASP A 29 -7.13 16.51 1.10
C ASP A 29 -8.02 16.81 2.32
N ALA A 30 -7.91 16.00 3.39
CA ALA A 30 -8.58 16.21 4.67
C ALA A 30 -7.80 17.14 5.63
N GLY A 31 -6.68 17.73 5.20
CA GLY A 31 -5.91 18.70 5.97
C GLY A 31 -4.89 18.11 6.94
N PHE A 32 -4.56 16.82 6.84
CA PHE A 32 -3.46 16.23 7.61
C PHE A 32 -2.11 16.64 7.03
N VAL A 33 -1.12 16.85 7.91
CA VAL A 33 0.24 17.23 7.51
C VAL A 33 1.13 15.99 7.38
N GLU A 34 1.74 15.80 6.20
CA GLU A 34 2.77 14.77 6.00
C GLU A 34 4.05 15.16 6.73
N VAL A 35 4.56 14.25 7.57
CA VAL A 35 5.83 14.40 8.28
C VAL A 35 6.82 13.39 7.70
N PRO A 36 7.99 13.84 7.20
CA PRO A 36 9.06 12.93 6.80
C PRO A 36 9.49 12.02 7.94
N PHE A 37 9.77 10.75 7.65
CA PHE A 37 10.08 9.74 8.66
C PHE A 37 11.29 10.12 9.54
N ASP A 38 12.30 10.76 8.93
CA ASP A 38 13.51 11.27 9.61
C ASP A 38 13.25 12.48 10.54
N ARG A 39 12.05 13.08 10.46
CA ARG A 39 11.63 14.23 11.28
C ARG A 39 10.55 13.91 12.30
N LEU A 40 10.09 12.66 12.39
CA LEU A 40 8.98 12.25 13.27
C LEU A 40 9.19 12.57 14.76
N ALA A 41 10.42 12.82 15.21
CA ALA A 41 10.74 13.20 16.59
C ALA A 41 10.74 14.72 16.87
N LYS A 42 10.52 15.56 15.85
CA LYS A 42 10.57 17.03 15.97
C LYS A 42 9.26 17.61 15.44
N ASP A 43 8.62 18.45 16.24
CA ASP A 43 7.46 19.25 15.82
C ASP A 43 6.30 18.41 15.24
N ILE A 44 5.89 17.36 15.97
CA ILE A 44 4.75 16.51 15.59
C ILE A 44 3.47 17.38 15.56
N PRO A 45 2.81 17.54 14.40
CA PRO A 45 1.56 18.28 14.31
C PRO A 45 0.45 17.58 15.11
N THR A 46 -0.54 18.33 15.57
CA THR A 46 -1.74 17.76 16.21
C THR A 46 -2.48 16.78 15.30
N THR A 47 -2.42 17.01 13.98
CA THR A 47 -3.06 16.20 12.95
C THR A 47 -2.06 15.96 11.82
N GLY A 48 -1.62 14.73 11.65
CA GLY A 48 -0.56 14.41 10.69
C GLY A 48 -0.47 12.95 10.32
N PHE A 49 0.41 12.66 9.38
CA PHE A 49 0.72 11.29 8.99
C PHE A 49 2.19 11.16 8.55
N VAL A 50 2.70 9.93 8.61
CA VAL A 50 3.98 9.53 8.02
C VAL A 50 3.74 8.32 7.13
N ARG A 51 4.46 8.23 6.03
CA ARG A 51 4.47 7.07 5.15
C ARG A 51 5.88 6.71 4.71
N ASP A 52 6.10 5.42 4.50
CA ASP A 52 7.32 4.91 3.89
C ASP A 52 7.02 3.59 3.17
N GLY A 53 7.21 3.55 1.86
CA GLY A 53 6.82 2.40 1.03
C GLY A 53 5.37 1.95 1.30
N GLY A 54 5.20 0.75 1.86
CA GLY A 54 3.91 0.17 2.24
C GLY A 54 3.38 0.55 3.64
N LEU A 55 4.12 1.34 4.42
CA LEU A 55 3.69 1.81 5.74
C LEU A 55 2.96 3.14 5.66
N LEU A 56 1.87 3.29 6.44
CA LEU A 56 1.21 4.55 6.71
C LEU A 56 0.78 4.58 8.18
N LEU A 57 1.13 5.65 8.88
CA LEU A 57 0.63 5.96 10.22
C LEU A 57 0.01 7.35 10.18
N ALA A 58 -1.23 7.48 10.63
CA ALA A 58 -1.93 8.76 10.73
C ALA A 58 -2.47 8.98 12.14
N TRP A 59 -2.52 10.24 12.58
CA TRP A 59 -2.97 10.62 13.91
C TRP A 59 -3.73 11.95 13.89
N HIS A 60 -4.61 12.10 14.87
CA HIS A 60 -5.30 13.35 15.18
C HIS A 60 -5.58 13.38 16.68
N GLY A 61 -5.06 14.40 17.39
CA GLY A 61 -5.39 14.64 18.79
C GLY A 61 -4.37 15.53 19.49
N ASN A 62 -4.79 16.17 20.59
CA ASN A 62 -3.97 17.15 21.33
C ASN A 62 -3.65 16.76 22.78
N ALA A 63 -4.03 15.55 23.23
CA ALA A 63 -3.66 14.82 24.45
C ALA A 63 -4.83 13.90 24.88
N GLY A 64 -4.54 12.76 25.51
CA GLY A 64 -5.56 11.83 26.01
C GLY A 64 -5.27 10.36 25.69
N PRO A 65 -6.19 9.44 26.04
CA PRO A 65 -6.03 8.03 25.71
C PRO A 65 -6.06 7.81 24.20
N PHE A 66 -5.21 6.91 23.71
CA PHE A 66 -5.18 6.55 22.30
C PHE A 66 -6.36 5.63 21.94
N ARG A 67 -6.95 5.88 20.78
CA ARG A 67 -7.80 4.92 20.06
C ARG A 67 -7.03 4.50 18.82
N ILE A 68 -6.63 3.24 18.77
CA ILE A 68 -5.77 2.72 17.71
C ILE A 68 -6.58 1.76 16.84
N VAL A 69 -6.55 1.99 15.54
CA VAL A 69 -7.10 1.07 14.54
C VAL A 69 -5.93 0.54 13.72
N GLY A 70 -5.81 -0.78 13.64
CA GLY A 70 -4.80 -1.46 12.84
C GLY A 70 -5.42 -2.10 11.60
N ALA A 71 -4.72 -2.00 10.48
CA ALA A 71 -4.98 -2.71 9.24
C ALA A 71 -3.63 -2.98 8.54
N HIS A 72 -3.64 -3.72 7.44
CA HIS A 72 -2.46 -3.96 6.62
C HIS A 72 -2.71 -3.52 5.17
N THR A 73 -1.65 -3.09 4.49
CA THR A 73 -1.70 -2.52 3.11
C THR A 73 -1.34 -3.54 2.05
N ASP A 74 -0.86 -4.71 2.44
CA ASP A 74 -0.43 -5.77 1.56
C ASP A 74 -1.49 -6.84 1.38
N SER A 75 -1.32 -7.63 0.33
CA SER A 75 -2.14 -8.79 0.02
C SER A 75 -1.27 -9.84 -0.65
N PRO A 76 -1.62 -11.14 -0.54
CA PRO A 76 -0.91 -12.18 -1.27
C PRO A 76 -0.84 -11.89 -2.78
N THR A 77 0.35 -11.98 -3.38
CA THR A 77 0.59 -11.59 -4.78
C THR A 77 1.78 -12.30 -5.41
N LEU A 78 1.95 -12.13 -6.72
CA LEU A 78 3.16 -12.47 -7.46
C LEU A 78 4.05 -11.21 -7.59
N ARG A 79 5.31 -11.29 -7.14
CA ARG A 79 6.27 -10.18 -7.26
C ARG A 79 7.37 -10.54 -8.25
N LEU A 80 7.82 -9.58 -9.05
CA LEU A 80 8.98 -9.78 -9.92
C LEU A 80 10.22 -10.07 -9.08
N LYS A 81 10.98 -11.10 -9.47
CA LYS A 81 12.30 -11.33 -8.89
C LYS A 81 13.27 -10.20 -9.29
N PRO A 82 14.32 -9.91 -8.48
CA PRO A 82 15.31 -8.89 -8.83
C PRO A 82 16.02 -9.10 -10.17
N ARG A 83 16.09 -10.36 -10.64
CA ARG A 83 16.54 -10.74 -11.98
C ARG A 83 15.40 -11.51 -12.66
N PRO A 84 14.43 -10.82 -13.27
CA PRO A 84 13.20 -11.45 -13.72
C PRO A 84 13.31 -12.07 -15.12
N ASP A 85 14.31 -11.68 -15.92
CA ASP A 85 14.45 -12.15 -17.29
C ASP A 85 14.61 -13.68 -17.34
N ALA A 86 13.62 -14.34 -17.93
CA ALA A 86 13.61 -15.77 -18.17
C ALA A 86 13.14 -16.05 -19.60
N ALA A 87 13.49 -17.22 -20.13
CA ALA A 87 12.97 -17.67 -21.41
C ALA A 87 12.80 -19.18 -21.40
N SER A 88 11.72 -19.65 -22.01
CA SER A 88 11.44 -21.08 -22.18
C SER A 88 10.55 -21.30 -23.39
N SER A 89 10.79 -22.38 -24.13
CA SER A 89 9.98 -22.75 -25.31
C SER A 89 9.83 -21.64 -26.36
N GLY A 90 10.84 -20.79 -26.54
CA GLY A 90 10.80 -19.65 -27.47
C GLY A 90 10.07 -18.40 -26.94
N TRP A 91 9.53 -18.44 -25.73
CA TRP A 91 8.83 -17.31 -25.10
C TRP A 91 9.73 -16.59 -24.11
N LYS A 92 9.67 -15.26 -24.12
CA LYS A 92 10.20 -14.43 -23.02
C LYS A 92 9.22 -14.49 -21.86
N GLN A 93 9.75 -14.62 -20.65
CA GLN A 93 8.99 -14.76 -19.42
C GLN A 93 9.58 -13.84 -18.35
N MET A 94 8.75 -13.45 -17.40
CA MET A 94 9.16 -12.73 -16.20
C MET A 94 9.05 -13.66 -14.99
N ALA A 95 10.19 -13.98 -14.38
CA ALA A 95 10.25 -14.81 -13.19
C ALA A 95 9.71 -14.05 -11.97
N VAL A 96 8.76 -14.68 -11.27
CA VAL A 96 8.12 -14.14 -10.07
C VAL A 96 8.40 -14.97 -8.82
N GLU A 97 8.28 -14.33 -7.67
CA GLU A 97 8.18 -14.96 -6.35
C GLU A 97 6.77 -14.83 -5.80
N VAL A 98 6.36 -15.80 -4.99
CA VAL A 98 5.09 -15.75 -4.27
C VAL A 98 5.29 -14.94 -2.99
N TYR A 99 4.49 -13.89 -2.82
CA TYR A 99 4.39 -13.14 -1.58
C TYR A 99 3.09 -13.52 -0.87
N GLY A 100 3.18 -14.03 0.37
CA GLY A 100 2.03 -14.46 1.16
C GLY A 100 1.40 -15.80 0.71
N GLY A 101 0.22 -16.13 1.24
CA GLY A 101 -0.50 -17.37 0.93
C GLY A 101 -1.47 -17.22 -0.23
N ILE A 102 -0.99 -17.21 -1.47
CA ILE A 102 -1.85 -17.08 -2.66
C ILE A 102 -2.62 -18.38 -2.95
N LEU A 103 -3.79 -18.24 -3.56
CA LEU A 103 -4.48 -19.33 -4.24
C LEU A 103 -3.91 -19.47 -5.66
N ASN A 104 -2.88 -20.31 -5.84
CA ASN A 104 -2.10 -20.37 -7.09
C ASN A 104 -2.96 -20.40 -8.36
N ASN A 105 -3.99 -21.24 -8.39
CA ASN A 105 -4.81 -21.44 -9.58
C ASN A 105 -5.68 -20.22 -9.95
N SER A 106 -5.93 -19.28 -9.02
CA SER A 106 -6.70 -18.07 -9.35
C SER A 106 -5.89 -17.04 -10.16
N TRP A 107 -4.56 -17.20 -10.20
CA TRP A 107 -3.62 -16.34 -10.91
C TRP A 107 -3.35 -16.81 -12.36
N LEU A 108 -3.77 -18.02 -12.71
CA LEU A 108 -3.70 -18.51 -14.08
C LEU A 108 -4.82 -17.89 -14.92
N ASP A 109 -4.57 -17.72 -16.22
CA ASP A 109 -5.53 -17.20 -17.21
C ASP A 109 -6.14 -15.84 -16.82
N ARG A 110 -5.30 -14.94 -16.27
CA ARG A 110 -5.66 -13.57 -15.93
C ARG A 110 -4.89 -12.55 -16.76
N ASP A 111 -5.55 -11.46 -17.11
CA ASP A 111 -4.91 -10.27 -17.64
C ASP A 111 -4.19 -9.55 -16.50
N LEU A 112 -2.90 -9.84 -16.32
CA LEU A 112 -2.05 -9.19 -15.31
C LEU A 112 -1.43 -7.91 -15.88
N ALA A 113 -1.35 -6.87 -15.06
CA ALA A 113 -0.78 -5.56 -15.38
C ALA A 113 0.06 -5.00 -14.22
#